data_AF-A0A971QF06-F1
#
_entry.id   AF-A0A971QF06-F1
#
_cell.length_a   1.000
_cell.length_b   1.000
_cell.length_c   1.000
_cell.angle_alpha   90.00
_cell.angle_beta   90.00
_cell.angle_gamma   90.00
#
_symmetry.space_group_name_H-M   'P 1'
#
loop_
_entity.id
_entity.type
_entity.pdbx_description
1 polymer ?
#
loop_
_entity_poly.entity_id
_entity_poly.type
_entity_poly.pdbx_seq_one_letter_code
_entity_poly.pdbx_strand_id
1 'polypeptide(L)'
;MPPGRGGTGIQARQGDPVPHPLTPEQRALVAANIGLVGLHLRNRVPTPRFAARSRDYDDLFQEGCVALIRAAAAFDPARHNSFAAYALCRIRGVVHIAIFEHFAAIRTPTHLLKASAAPGQRPRPLDVGELTPRLTRTLRANPSSSIPTTTIRHAVRERYERAVSQALDDLARRRWPQRNPLAIMRRIAEERLLLDSSDYQTPLRQIAREAGISSGRACDYEKHLMAALRRRLAADPLLAALLAFARDDADGLDGIMDTSRKAALRQAALRALEARFATLPRARQAELVFAMIEQSAAATGEVVRNLLMLTAPDHDSPAWAVA
;
A
#
# COMPACT_ATOMS: atom_id res chain seq x y z
N MET A 1 -3.96 50.30 -17.55
CA MET A 1 -3.74 49.17 -16.61
C MET A 1 -4.51 47.95 -17.11
N PRO A 2 -3.91 46.76 -17.11
CA PRO A 2 -4.26 45.69 -18.04
C PRO A 2 -5.41 44.79 -17.54
N PRO A 3 -6.24 44.23 -18.44
CA PRO A 3 -7.20 43.18 -18.10
C PRO A 3 -6.47 41.86 -17.81
N GLY A 4 -7.02 41.13 -16.84
CA GLY A 4 -6.44 39.93 -16.25
C GLY A 4 -6.09 38.82 -17.25
N ARG A 5 -4.92 38.22 -17.06
CA ARG A 5 -4.47 37.02 -17.77
C ARG A 5 -5.41 35.85 -17.46
N GLY A 6 -6.34 35.57 -18.37
CA GLY A 6 -7.10 34.33 -18.37
C GLY A 6 -6.15 33.14 -18.48
N GLY A 7 -6.18 32.27 -17.46
CA GLY A 7 -5.50 30.99 -17.51
C GLY A 7 -6.12 30.15 -18.62
N THR A 8 -5.37 29.95 -19.71
CA THR A 8 -5.70 28.98 -20.75
C THR A 8 -5.66 27.58 -20.14
N GLY A 9 -6.83 27.11 -19.71
CA GLY A 9 -7.04 25.72 -19.39
C GLY A 9 -6.67 24.87 -20.60
N ILE A 10 -5.78 23.90 -20.40
CA ILE A 10 -5.52 22.86 -21.38
C ILE A 10 -6.77 21.98 -21.40
N GLN A 11 -7.78 22.39 -22.15
CA GLN A 11 -8.87 21.52 -22.57
C GLN A 11 -8.27 20.46 -23.48
N ALA A 12 -8.45 19.19 -23.12
CA ALA A 12 -8.20 18.08 -24.02
C ALA A 12 -9.15 18.24 -25.21
N ARG A 13 -8.61 18.66 -26.37
CA ARG A 13 -9.37 18.67 -27.62
C ARG A 13 -9.59 17.22 -28.03
N GLN A 14 -10.82 16.76 -27.90
CA GLN A 14 -11.32 15.61 -28.65
C GLN A 14 -11.20 15.95 -30.15
N GLY A 15 -10.25 15.30 -30.82
CA GLY A 15 -9.94 15.53 -32.24
C GLY A 15 -8.44 15.72 -32.50
N ASP A 16 -7.60 14.78 -32.07
CA ASP A 16 -6.25 14.69 -32.62
C ASP A 16 -6.37 14.07 -34.04
N PRO A 17 -5.81 14.70 -35.09
CA PRO A 17 -5.87 14.17 -36.44
C PRO A 17 -5.16 12.81 -36.51
N VAL A 18 -5.67 11.91 -37.36
CA VAL A 18 -5.06 10.61 -37.69
C VAL A 18 -3.55 10.77 -37.86
N PRO A 19 -2.70 9.92 -37.22
CA PRO A 19 -1.27 10.14 -37.18
C PRO A 19 -0.69 10.14 -38.59
N HIS A 20 -0.37 11.33 -39.09
CA HIS A 20 0.41 11.47 -40.31
C HIS A 20 1.84 11.03 -40.00
N PRO A 21 2.50 10.30 -40.92
CA PRO A 21 3.89 9.91 -40.71
C PRO A 21 4.74 11.17 -40.49
N LEU A 22 5.53 11.18 -39.41
CA LEU A 22 6.42 12.29 -39.08
C LEU A 22 7.31 12.61 -40.28
N THR A 23 7.53 13.89 -40.57
CA THR A 23 8.51 14.31 -41.56
C THR A 23 9.94 13.93 -41.11
N PRO A 24 10.91 13.83 -42.04
CA PRO A 24 12.31 13.56 -41.68
C PRO A 24 12.87 14.54 -40.63
N GLU A 25 12.52 15.82 -40.74
CA GLU A 25 12.93 16.87 -39.80
C GLU A 25 12.32 16.66 -38.40
N GLN A 26 11.05 16.29 -38.32
CA GLN A 26 10.39 15.97 -37.04
C GLN A 26 10.99 14.73 -36.39
N ARG A 27 11.38 13.71 -37.18
CA ARG A 27 12.07 12.52 -36.65
C ARG A 27 13.45 12.88 -36.08
N ALA A 28 14.19 13.74 -36.77
CA ALA A 28 15.47 14.25 -36.28
C ALA A 28 15.31 15.04 -34.97
N LEU A 29 14.27 15.87 -34.88
CA LEU A 29 13.90 16.59 -33.64
C LEU A 29 13.59 15.65 -32.47
N VAL A 30 12.83 14.58 -32.70
CA VAL A 30 12.53 13.57 -31.66
C VAL A 30 13.81 12.86 -31.22
N ALA A 31 14.63 12.37 -32.16
CA ALA A 31 15.85 11.63 -31.86
C ALA A 31 16.84 12.48 -31.04
N ALA A 32 17.01 13.76 -31.39
CA ALA A 32 17.90 14.68 -30.67
C ALA A 32 17.43 15.00 -29.23
N ASN A 33 16.15 14.80 -28.91
CA ASN A 33 15.55 15.26 -27.65
C ASN A 33 14.98 14.14 -26.78
N ILE A 34 15.22 12.87 -27.13
CA ILE A 34 14.73 11.72 -26.36
C ILE A 34 15.21 11.72 -24.90
N GLY A 35 16.41 12.28 -24.65
CA GLY A 35 16.98 12.42 -23.32
C GLY A 35 16.16 13.31 -22.37
N LEU A 36 15.30 14.20 -22.89
CA LEU A 36 14.39 15.03 -22.08
C LEU A 36 13.39 14.18 -21.30
N VAL A 37 12.96 13.04 -21.85
CA VAL A 37 12.03 12.12 -21.19
C VAL A 37 12.69 11.49 -19.97
N GLY A 38 13.89 10.92 -20.14
CA GLY A 38 14.65 10.32 -19.03
C GLY A 38 15.03 11.34 -17.96
N LEU A 39 15.43 12.56 -18.38
CA LEU A 39 15.74 13.66 -17.46
C LEU A 39 14.52 14.07 -16.62
N HIS A 40 13.34 14.14 -17.23
CA HIS A 40 12.11 14.46 -16.52
C HIS A 40 11.75 13.40 -15.48
N LEU A 41 11.76 12.11 -15.87
CA LEU A 41 11.44 11.00 -14.98
C LEU A 41 12.41 10.96 -13.79
N ARG A 42 13.72 11.03 -14.03
CA ARG A 42 14.75 11.00 -12.98
C ARG A 42 14.65 12.14 -11.97
N ASN A 43 14.31 13.36 -12.43
CA ASN A 43 14.35 14.55 -11.59
C ASN A 43 13.02 14.93 -10.92
N ARG A 44 11.90 14.42 -11.43
CA ARG A 44 10.56 14.93 -11.09
C ARG A 44 9.52 13.84 -10.82
N VAL A 45 9.81 12.57 -11.11
CA VAL A 45 8.89 11.46 -10.85
C VAL A 45 9.54 10.49 -9.85
N PRO A 46 9.04 10.38 -8.61
CA PRO A 46 9.55 9.41 -7.66
C PRO A 46 9.15 8.00 -8.11
N THR A 47 10.10 7.24 -8.64
CA THR A 47 9.92 5.80 -8.90
C THR A 47 10.06 5.02 -7.59
N PRO A 48 9.12 4.11 -7.27
CA PRO A 48 9.28 3.24 -6.10
C PRO A 48 10.51 2.35 -6.26
N ARG A 49 11.24 2.10 -5.15
CA ARG A 49 12.44 1.23 -5.14
C ARG A 49 12.16 -0.23 -5.53
N PHE A 50 10.88 -0.62 -5.60
CA PHE A 50 10.42 -1.94 -6.01
C PHE A 50 9.38 -1.79 -7.13
N ALA A 51 9.55 -2.58 -8.18
CA ALA A 51 8.64 -2.63 -9.33
C ALA A 51 7.25 -3.09 -8.88
N ALA A 52 6.31 -2.15 -8.77
CA ALA A 52 4.90 -2.48 -8.86
C ALA A 52 4.58 -2.50 -10.35
N ARG A 53 4.17 -3.66 -10.89
CA ARG A 53 3.90 -3.96 -12.32
C ARG A 53 3.09 -2.92 -13.12
N SER A 54 2.51 -1.92 -12.46
CA SER A 54 1.76 -0.85 -13.09
C SER A 54 2.47 0.51 -13.09
N ARG A 55 3.71 0.66 -12.60
CA ARG A 55 4.46 1.95 -12.61
C ARG A 55 5.94 1.73 -12.95
N ASP A 56 6.23 0.84 -13.89
CA ASP A 56 7.60 0.59 -14.30
C ASP A 56 8.17 1.78 -15.07
N TYR A 57 9.44 2.06 -14.86
CA TYR A 57 10.14 3.20 -15.45
C TYR A 57 10.06 3.18 -16.97
N ASP A 58 10.15 1.99 -17.57
CA ASP A 58 10.13 1.79 -19.02
C ASP A 58 8.76 2.15 -19.61
N ASP A 59 7.67 1.85 -18.92
CA ASP A 59 6.31 2.18 -19.37
C ASP A 59 6.07 3.70 -19.34
N LEU A 60 6.51 4.37 -18.27
CA LEU A 60 6.45 5.84 -18.17
C LEU A 60 7.38 6.52 -19.20
N PHE A 61 8.51 5.90 -19.51
CA PHE A 61 9.42 6.38 -20.54
C PHE A 61 8.80 6.25 -21.93
N GLN A 62 8.08 5.17 -22.21
CA GLN A 62 7.35 4.99 -23.47
C GLN A 62 6.23 6.03 -23.63
N GLU A 63 5.41 6.25 -22.60
CA GLU A 63 4.37 7.30 -22.60
C GLU A 63 4.98 8.70 -22.83
N GLY A 64 6.14 8.97 -22.20
CA GLY A 64 6.90 10.18 -22.44
C GLY A 64 7.43 10.30 -23.89
N CYS A 65 7.88 9.20 -24.49
CA CYS A 65 8.32 9.17 -25.89
C CYS A 65 7.14 9.43 -26.86
N VAL A 66 5.96 8.86 -26.59
CA VAL A 66 4.74 9.14 -27.36
C VAL A 66 4.37 10.63 -27.26
N ALA A 67 4.46 11.22 -26.08
CA ALA A 67 4.23 12.65 -25.88
C ALA A 67 5.24 13.53 -26.65
N LEU A 68 6.51 13.12 -26.69
CA LEU A 68 7.57 13.80 -27.44
C LEU A 68 7.31 13.73 -28.96
N ILE A 69 6.89 12.57 -29.47
CA ILE A 69 6.49 12.38 -30.87
C ILE A 69 5.32 13.30 -31.24
N ARG A 70 4.27 13.34 -30.40
CA ARG A 70 3.13 14.24 -30.60
C ARG A 70 3.55 15.72 -30.52
N ALA A 71 4.48 16.05 -29.62
CA ALA A 71 5.02 17.40 -29.53
C ALA A 71 5.78 17.80 -30.81
N ALA A 72 6.57 16.90 -31.40
CA ALA A 72 7.26 17.16 -32.67
C ALA A 72 6.28 17.35 -33.83
N ALA A 73 5.22 16.54 -33.89
CA ALA A 73 4.18 16.67 -34.92
C ALA A 73 3.46 18.03 -34.86
N ALA A 74 3.24 18.56 -33.65
CA ALA A 74 2.49 19.79 -33.40
C ALA A 74 3.39 21.00 -33.05
N PHE A 75 4.70 20.95 -33.34
CA PHE A 75 5.62 22.02 -33.02
C PHE A 75 5.62 23.08 -34.13
N ASP A 76 5.28 24.32 -33.77
CA ASP A 76 5.39 25.51 -34.62
C ASP A 76 6.47 26.47 -34.07
N PRO A 77 7.63 26.60 -34.74
CA PRO A 77 8.72 27.49 -34.32
C PRO A 77 8.32 28.98 -34.23
N ALA A 78 7.32 29.43 -35.00
CA ALA A 78 6.85 30.81 -34.96
C ALA A 78 6.02 31.10 -33.69
N ARG A 79 5.47 30.05 -33.05
CA ARG A 79 4.61 30.15 -31.86
C ARG A 79 5.26 29.60 -30.59
N HIS A 80 6.31 28.80 -30.72
CA HIS A 80 6.94 28.09 -29.62
C HIS A 80 8.43 28.38 -29.59
N ASN A 81 8.92 29.04 -28.53
CA ASN A 81 10.32 29.47 -28.43
C ASN A 81 11.32 28.35 -28.71
N SER A 82 11.35 27.33 -27.85
CA SER A 82 12.29 26.21 -27.97
C SER A 82 11.51 24.91 -27.96
N PHE A 83 11.90 24.00 -28.85
CA PHE A 83 11.32 22.66 -28.90
C PHE A 83 11.45 21.94 -27.56
N ALA A 84 12.60 22.03 -26.89
CA ALA A 84 12.82 21.38 -25.60
C ALA A 84 11.87 21.90 -24.51
N ALA A 85 11.66 23.22 -24.44
CA ALA A 85 10.75 23.83 -23.48
C ALA A 85 9.29 23.43 -23.76
N TYR A 86 8.89 23.42 -25.04
CA TYR A 86 7.57 23.00 -25.48
C TYR A 86 7.30 21.52 -25.19
N ALA A 87 8.23 20.65 -25.59
CA ALA A 87 8.17 19.21 -25.40
C ALA A 87 8.14 18.84 -23.92
N LEU A 88 8.95 19.49 -23.07
CA LEU A 88 8.99 19.20 -21.64
C LEU A 88 7.63 19.46 -20.96
N CYS A 89 6.91 20.52 -21.35
CA CYS A 89 5.55 20.77 -20.84
C CYS A 89 4.55 19.66 -21.25
N ARG A 90 4.67 19.13 -22.47
CA ARG A 90 3.82 18.04 -22.97
C ARG A 90 4.15 16.70 -22.31
N ILE A 91 5.43 16.37 -22.21
CA ILE A 91 5.94 15.16 -21.52
C ILE A 91 5.43 15.15 -20.07
N ARG A 92 5.60 16.26 -19.33
CA ARG A 92 5.11 16.37 -17.96
C ARG A 92 3.61 16.13 -17.84
N GLY A 93 2.82 16.67 -18.78
CA GLY A 93 1.37 16.51 -18.78
C GLY A 93 0.95 15.06 -19.00
N VAL A 94 1.51 14.40 -20.02
CA VAL A 94 1.17 13.02 -20.38
C VAL A 94 1.64 12.04 -19.31
N VAL A 95 2.87 12.17 -18.81
CA VAL A 95 3.38 11.32 -17.71
C VAL A 95 2.52 11.47 -16.47
N HIS A 96 2.08 12.69 -16.14
CA HIS A 96 1.16 12.92 -15.02
C HIS A 96 -0.20 12.22 -15.22
N ILE A 97 -0.77 12.28 -16.43
CA ILE A 97 -2.02 11.59 -16.75
C ILE A 97 -1.83 10.07 -16.67
N ALA A 98 -0.75 9.54 -17.25
CA ALA A 98 -0.49 8.11 -17.29
C ALA A 98 -0.41 7.51 -15.87
N ILE A 99 0.26 8.18 -14.93
CA ILE A 99 0.38 7.73 -13.52
C ILE A 99 -0.98 7.51 -12.85
N PHE A 100 -1.97 8.36 -13.16
CA PHE A 100 -3.28 8.36 -12.47
C PHE A 100 -4.41 7.69 -13.26
N GLU A 101 -4.29 7.63 -14.59
CA GLU A 101 -5.33 7.08 -15.46
C GLU A 101 -4.98 5.72 -16.07
N HIS A 102 -3.72 5.48 -16.45
CA HIS A 102 -3.29 4.25 -17.13
C HIS A 102 -2.67 3.24 -16.16
N PHE A 103 -2.01 3.74 -15.12
CA PHE A 103 -1.12 2.98 -14.24
C PHE A 103 -1.64 2.83 -12.79
N ALA A 104 -2.81 3.41 -12.51
CA ALA A 104 -3.50 3.23 -11.24
C ALA A 104 -4.41 1.99 -11.31
N ALA A 105 -4.44 1.19 -10.24
CA ALA A 105 -5.36 0.05 -10.13
C ALA A 105 -6.83 0.47 -10.28
N ILE A 106 -7.16 1.70 -9.88
CA ILE A 106 -8.44 2.34 -10.12
C ILE A 106 -8.18 3.61 -10.93
N ARG A 107 -8.75 3.70 -12.13
CA ARG A 107 -8.64 4.87 -12.99
C ARG A 107 -9.23 6.09 -12.27
N THR A 108 -8.39 7.09 -11.99
CA THR A 108 -8.83 8.35 -11.37
C THR A 108 -8.74 9.48 -12.40
N PRO A 109 -9.86 10.08 -12.83
CA PRO A 109 -9.83 11.18 -13.79
C PRO A 109 -9.02 12.38 -13.28
N THR A 110 -8.07 12.85 -14.09
CA THR A 110 -7.10 13.89 -13.67
C THR A 110 -7.70 15.25 -13.34
N HIS A 111 -8.90 15.56 -13.83
CA HIS A 111 -9.61 16.80 -13.49
C HIS A 111 -10.12 16.81 -12.03
N LEU A 112 -10.38 15.64 -11.44
CA LEU A 112 -10.76 15.52 -10.03
C LEU A 112 -9.56 15.77 -9.10
N LEU A 113 -8.35 15.37 -9.51
CA LEU A 113 -7.12 15.60 -8.75
C LEU A 113 -6.73 17.09 -8.68
N LYS A 114 -7.03 17.86 -9.75
CA LYS A 114 -6.83 19.32 -9.76
C LYS A 114 -7.82 20.06 -8.85
N ALA A 115 -9.05 19.57 -8.70
CA ALA A 115 -10.04 20.18 -7.83
C ALA A 115 -9.66 20.06 -6.33
N SER A 116 -8.96 18.99 -5.97
CA SER A 116 -8.45 18.76 -4.61
C SER A 116 -7.21 19.59 -4.25
N ALA A 117 -6.52 20.15 -5.26
CA ALA A 117 -5.32 20.97 -5.08
C ALA A 117 -5.69 22.46 -5.19
N ALA A 118 -5.96 23.11 -4.06
CA ALA A 118 -6.29 24.53 -4.02
C ALA A 118 -5.15 25.38 -4.66
N PRO A 119 -5.47 26.38 -5.51
CA PRO A 119 -4.46 27.19 -6.18
C PRO A 119 -3.79 28.16 -5.18
N GLY A 120 -2.57 27.83 -4.73
CA GLY A 120 -1.76 28.74 -3.91
C GLY A 120 -0.73 28.10 -2.99
N GLN A 121 -0.76 26.79 -2.74
CA GLN A 121 0.22 26.17 -1.83
C GLN A 121 1.50 25.78 -2.55
N ARG A 122 2.51 26.65 -2.52
CA ARG A 122 3.88 26.14 -2.32
C ARG A 122 3.88 25.41 -0.97
N PRO A 123 4.43 24.19 -0.84
CA PRO A 123 4.55 23.56 0.46
C PRO A 123 5.38 24.49 1.35
N ARG A 124 4.74 25.11 2.33
CA ARG A 124 5.44 25.88 3.36
C ARG A 124 6.32 24.87 4.12
N PRO A 125 7.57 25.22 4.51
CA PRO A 125 8.32 24.38 5.43
C PRO A 125 7.41 24.07 6.63
N LEU A 126 7.20 22.78 6.88
CA LEU A 126 6.36 22.32 7.97
C LEU A 126 7.00 22.78 9.28
N ASP A 127 6.38 23.74 9.95
CA ASP A 127 6.75 24.08 11.32
C ASP A 127 6.18 22.99 12.23
N VAL A 128 7.08 22.27 12.89
CA VAL A 128 6.79 21.11 13.73
C VAL A 128 5.90 21.50 14.91
N GLY A 129 5.86 22.79 15.29
CA GLY A 129 4.95 23.31 16.33
C GLY A 129 3.48 23.42 15.92
N GLU A 130 3.15 23.55 14.64
CA GLU A 130 1.75 23.63 14.16
C GLU A 130 1.12 22.25 13.90
N LEU A 131 1.91 21.18 13.96
CA LEU A 131 1.45 19.81 13.71
C LEU A 131 0.42 19.38 14.76
N THR A 132 0.58 19.74 16.03
CA THR A 132 -0.30 19.29 17.12
C THR A 132 -1.73 19.81 16.95
N PRO A 133 -2.00 21.12 16.83
CA PRO A 133 -3.38 21.61 16.67
C PRO A 133 -4.03 21.18 15.35
N ARG A 134 -3.25 21.09 14.26
CA ARG A 134 -3.76 20.59 12.96
C ARG A 134 -4.03 19.10 13.01
N LEU A 135 -3.15 18.25 13.54
CA LEU A 135 -3.43 16.83 13.71
C LEU A 135 -4.62 16.60 14.63
N THR A 136 -4.73 17.31 15.77
CA THR A 136 -5.90 17.17 16.65
C THR A 136 -7.19 17.62 15.97
N ARG A 137 -7.14 18.63 15.09
CA ARG A 137 -8.29 19.05 14.28
C ARG A 137 -8.63 18.05 13.17
N THR A 138 -7.64 17.50 12.46
CA THR A 138 -7.84 16.48 11.42
C THR A 138 -8.29 15.14 12.02
N LEU A 139 -7.88 14.83 13.25
CA LEU A 139 -8.34 13.66 14.00
C LEU A 139 -9.75 13.84 14.59
N ARG A 140 -10.20 15.09 14.82
CA ARG A 140 -11.55 15.40 15.35
C ARG A 140 -12.58 15.80 14.28
N ALA A 141 -12.17 16.32 13.13
CA ALA A 141 -13.07 16.82 12.09
C ALA A 141 -13.35 15.77 11.02
N ASN A 142 -14.41 15.00 11.29
CA ASN A 142 -15.32 14.24 10.43
C ASN A 142 -14.76 13.36 9.26
N PRO A 143 -14.88 12.02 9.38
CA PRO A 143 -14.53 11.03 8.36
C PRO A 143 -15.62 10.87 7.29
N SER A 144 -15.58 11.67 6.24
CA SER A 144 -16.40 11.48 5.03
C SER A 144 -15.53 11.89 3.84
N SER A 145 -15.21 11.06 2.84
CA SER A 145 -16.18 10.39 1.96
C SER A 145 -15.51 9.30 1.11
N SER A 146 -15.01 8.25 1.76
CA SER A 146 -14.79 6.90 1.21
C SER A 146 -14.42 6.04 2.41
N ILE A 147 -15.42 5.64 3.20
CA ILE A 147 -15.21 4.52 4.09
C ILE A 147 -15.03 3.35 3.10
N PRO A 148 -13.84 2.70 2.97
CA PRO A 148 -13.89 1.34 2.46
C PRO A 148 -14.76 0.63 3.49
N THR A 149 -16.02 0.34 3.15
CA THR A 149 -16.86 -0.55 3.94
C THR A 149 -16.17 -1.89 3.85
N THR A 150 -15.14 -2.09 4.68
CA THR A 150 -14.42 -3.34 4.77
C THR A 150 -15.48 -4.38 5.08
N THR A 151 -15.69 -5.29 4.14
CA THR A 151 -16.62 -6.38 4.35
C THR A 151 -15.98 -7.38 5.30
N ILE A 152 -16.80 -8.27 5.84
CA ILE A 152 -16.31 -9.40 6.64
C ILE A 152 -15.33 -10.24 5.80
N ARG A 153 -15.58 -10.40 4.49
CA ARG A 153 -14.69 -11.04 3.51
C ARG A 153 -13.30 -10.44 3.53
N HIS A 154 -13.19 -9.11 3.46
CA HIS A 154 -11.89 -8.44 3.48
C HIS A 154 -11.15 -8.67 4.80
N ALA A 155 -11.86 -8.59 5.93
CA ALA A 155 -11.27 -8.87 7.24
C ALA A 155 -10.80 -10.33 7.38
N VAL A 156 -11.60 -11.30 6.91
CA VAL A 156 -11.23 -12.72 6.88
C VAL A 156 -10.01 -12.94 5.99
N ARG A 157 -9.97 -12.29 4.82
CA ARG A 157 -8.84 -12.34 3.89
C ARG A 157 -7.56 -11.82 4.55
N GLU A 158 -7.61 -10.69 5.25
CA GLU A 158 -6.45 -10.16 5.99
C GLU A 158 -5.96 -11.14 7.08
N ARG A 159 -6.88 -11.83 7.78
CA ARG A 159 -6.52 -12.88 8.74
C ARG A 159 -5.84 -14.06 8.05
N TYR A 160 -6.36 -14.49 6.90
CA TYR A 160 -5.79 -15.57 6.12
C TYR A 160 -4.36 -15.25 5.65
N GLU A 161 -4.14 -14.09 5.05
CA GLU A 161 -2.83 -13.63 4.60
C GLU A 161 -1.82 -13.57 5.75
N ARG A 162 -2.23 -12.99 6.89
CA ARG A 162 -1.40 -12.95 8.10
C ARG A 162 -1.08 -14.35 8.62
N ALA A 163 -2.03 -15.28 8.58
CA ALA A 163 -1.80 -16.66 9.00
C ALA A 163 -0.83 -17.40 8.07
N VAL A 164 -0.86 -17.13 6.76
CA VAL A 164 0.11 -17.66 5.79
C VAL A 164 1.51 -17.16 6.11
N SER A 165 1.69 -15.85 6.34
CA SER A 165 3.00 -15.29 6.73
C SER A 165 3.52 -15.92 8.03
N GLN A 166 2.68 -16.03 9.05
CA GLN A 166 3.06 -16.66 10.32
C GLN A 166 3.39 -18.15 10.19
N ALA A 167 2.68 -18.87 9.31
CA ALA A 167 2.97 -20.27 9.02
C ALA A 167 4.33 -20.44 8.36
N LEU A 168 4.71 -19.53 7.44
CA LEU A 168 6.03 -19.50 6.84
C LEU A 168 7.11 -19.18 7.88
N ASP A 169 6.88 -18.24 8.80
CA ASP A 169 7.80 -17.94 9.90
C ASP A 169 8.01 -19.15 10.82
N ASP A 170 6.94 -19.92 11.10
CA ASP A 170 7.03 -21.15 11.90
C ASP A 170 7.88 -22.22 11.21
N LEU A 171 7.72 -22.36 9.89
CA LEU A 171 8.50 -23.30 9.09
C LEU A 171 9.94 -22.85 8.92
N ALA A 172 10.20 -21.53 8.90
CA ALA A 172 11.54 -20.95 8.83
C ALA A 172 12.40 -21.31 10.05
N ARG A 173 11.77 -21.45 11.22
CA ARG A 173 12.45 -21.83 12.46
C ARG A 173 12.78 -23.33 12.55
N ARG A 174 12.28 -24.15 11.64
CA ARG A 174 12.56 -25.59 11.62
C ARG A 174 13.86 -25.87 10.88
N ARG A 175 14.56 -26.94 11.30
CA ARG A 175 15.68 -27.46 10.53
C ARG A 175 15.17 -28.25 9.34
N TRP A 176 15.68 -27.93 8.17
CA TRP A 176 15.39 -28.64 6.94
C TRP A 176 16.66 -29.24 6.37
N PRO A 177 16.62 -30.50 5.89
CA PRO A 177 17.81 -31.16 5.36
C PRO A 177 18.28 -30.62 4.00
N GLN A 178 17.48 -29.77 3.35
CA GLN A 178 17.68 -29.36 1.95
C GLN A 178 17.97 -27.87 1.82
N ARG A 179 18.48 -27.50 0.65
CA ARG A 179 18.81 -26.10 0.30
C ARG A 179 17.54 -25.31 -0.04
N ASN A 180 17.39 -24.13 0.55
CA ASN A 180 16.34 -23.14 0.28
C ASN A 180 14.86 -23.62 0.28
N PRO A 181 14.41 -24.48 1.20
CA PRO A 181 13.02 -24.97 1.24
C PRO A 181 12.02 -23.83 1.49
N LEU A 182 12.42 -22.84 2.28
CA LEU A 182 11.60 -21.67 2.60
C LEU A 182 11.30 -20.79 1.38
N ALA A 183 12.26 -20.63 0.47
CA ALA A 183 12.03 -19.88 -0.76
C ALA A 183 10.98 -20.58 -1.64
N ILE A 184 11.05 -21.92 -1.71
CA ILE A 184 10.10 -22.73 -2.47
C ILE A 184 8.70 -22.69 -1.80
N MET A 185 8.63 -22.79 -0.47
CA MET A 185 7.36 -22.68 0.25
C MET A 185 6.72 -21.29 0.14
N ARG A 186 7.52 -20.21 0.16
CA ARG A 186 7.03 -18.85 -0.10
C ARG A 186 6.44 -18.73 -1.50
N ARG A 187 7.15 -19.27 -2.49
CA ARG A 187 6.66 -19.31 -3.87
C ARG A 187 5.35 -20.08 -4.00
N ILE A 188 5.23 -21.24 -3.34
CA ILE A 188 3.96 -22.00 -3.27
C ILE A 188 2.86 -21.16 -2.61
N ALA A 189 3.16 -20.43 -1.53
CA ALA A 189 2.20 -19.57 -0.88
C ALA A 189 1.70 -18.45 -1.81
N GLU A 190 2.61 -17.73 -2.44
CA GLU A 190 2.33 -16.57 -3.29
C GLU A 190 1.61 -16.95 -4.59
N GLU A 191 2.05 -18.01 -5.25
CA GLU A 191 1.53 -18.42 -6.56
C GLU A 191 0.34 -19.37 -6.48
N ARG A 192 -0.03 -19.86 -5.29
CA ARG A 192 -1.12 -20.85 -5.15
C ARG A 192 -2.08 -20.53 -4.02
N LEU A 193 -1.59 -20.26 -2.82
CA LEU A 193 -2.45 -20.12 -1.63
C LEU A 193 -3.08 -18.74 -1.50
N LEU A 194 -2.35 -17.70 -1.88
CA LEU A 194 -2.82 -16.32 -1.80
C LEU A 194 -3.65 -15.92 -3.03
N LEU A 195 -3.84 -16.80 -4.01
CA LEU A 195 -4.64 -16.49 -5.20
C LEU A 195 -6.07 -17.02 -5.05
N ASP A 196 -7.05 -16.15 -5.34
CA ASP A 196 -8.47 -16.47 -5.16
C ASP A 196 -9.03 -17.40 -6.25
N SER A 197 -8.44 -17.40 -7.46
CA SER A 197 -8.87 -18.28 -8.56
C SER A 197 -7.78 -19.28 -8.93
N SER A 198 -8.21 -20.52 -9.21
CA SER A 198 -7.36 -21.61 -9.69
C SER A 198 -6.70 -21.32 -11.03
N ASP A 199 -7.26 -20.43 -11.84
CA ASP A 199 -6.80 -20.15 -13.20
C ASP A 199 -5.45 -19.42 -13.22
N TYR A 200 -5.15 -18.69 -12.15
CA TYR A 200 -3.89 -17.97 -11.98
C TYR A 200 -2.86 -18.77 -11.17
N GLN A 201 -3.23 -19.96 -10.68
CA GLN A 201 -2.33 -20.75 -9.85
C GLN A 201 -1.31 -21.50 -10.71
N THR A 202 -0.02 -21.29 -10.44
CA THR A 202 1.02 -22.09 -11.07
C THR A 202 0.86 -23.56 -10.66
N PRO A 203 0.84 -24.52 -11.62
CA PRO A 203 0.78 -25.94 -11.29
C PRO A 203 1.98 -26.35 -10.43
N LEU A 204 1.76 -27.14 -9.38
CA LEU A 204 2.83 -27.53 -8.45
C LEU A 204 3.99 -28.27 -9.14
N ARG A 205 3.68 -29.04 -10.20
CA ARG A 205 4.68 -29.71 -11.05
C ARG A 205 5.61 -28.71 -11.76
N GLN A 206 5.08 -27.57 -12.18
CA GLN A 206 5.85 -26.50 -12.81
C GLN A 206 6.75 -25.80 -11.79
N ILE A 207 6.23 -25.47 -10.60
CA ILE A 207 7.04 -24.91 -9.50
C ILE A 207 8.19 -25.87 -9.15
N ALA A 208 7.90 -27.19 -9.07
CA ALA A 208 8.90 -28.20 -8.79
C ALA A 208 10.02 -28.24 -9.85
N ARG A 209 9.65 -28.22 -11.14
CA ARG A 209 10.58 -28.21 -12.27
C ARG A 209 11.50 -27.00 -12.23
N GLU A 210 10.96 -25.81 -12.05
CA GLU A 210 11.72 -24.56 -12.03
C GLU A 210 12.60 -24.41 -10.78
N ALA A 211 12.18 -25.00 -9.66
CA ALA A 211 12.99 -25.06 -8.44
C ALA A 211 14.02 -26.21 -8.43
N GLY A 212 14.04 -27.08 -9.45
CA GLY A 212 14.97 -28.22 -9.54
C GLY A 212 14.68 -29.33 -8.50
N ILE A 213 13.42 -29.50 -8.08
CA ILE A 213 13.01 -30.52 -7.11
C ILE A 213 11.99 -31.51 -7.70
N SER A 214 11.81 -32.67 -7.08
CA SER A 214 10.78 -33.62 -7.51
C SER A 214 9.37 -33.13 -7.19
N SER A 215 8.39 -33.49 -8.01
CA SER A 215 6.98 -33.13 -7.78
C SER A 215 6.45 -33.63 -6.43
N GLY A 216 6.92 -34.80 -5.96
CA GLY A 216 6.59 -35.32 -4.63
C GLY A 216 7.07 -34.40 -3.50
N ARG A 217 8.29 -33.84 -3.63
CA ARG A 217 8.83 -32.89 -2.65
C ARG A 217 8.06 -31.57 -2.61
N ALA A 218 7.67 -31.03 -3.77
CA ALA A 218 6.84 -29.84 -3.81
C ALA A 218 5.46 -30.09 -3.14
N CYS A 219 4.88 -31.27 -3.36
CA CYS A 219 3.67 -31.73 -2.67
C CYS A 219 3.88 -31.81 -1.16
N ASP A 220 5.00 -32.36 -0.70
CA ASP A 220 5.31 -32.43 0.72
C ASP A 220 5.49 -31.03 1.33
N TYR A 221 6.15 -30.09 0.65
CA TYR A 221 6.26 -28.70 1.11
C TYR A 221 4.89 -28.01 1.22
N GLU A 222 4.01 -28.18 0.23
CA GLU A 222 2.65 -27.67 0.28
C GLU A 222 1.86 -28.28 1.46
N LYS A 223 2.01 -29.59 1.72
CA LYS A 223 1.39 -30.24 2.90
C LYS A 223 1.88 -29.67 4.22
N HIS A 224 3.20 -29.45 4.36
CA HIS A 224 3.76 -28.85 5.59
C HIS A 224 3.23 -27.43 5.80
N LEU A 225 3.15 -26.65 4.72
CA LEU A 225 2.58 -25.30 4.73
C LEU A 225 1.10 -25.30 5.10
N MET A 226 0.29 -26.15 4.47
CA MET A 226 -1.12 -26.33 4.79
C MET A 226 -1.32 -26.76 6.25
N ALA A 227 -0.51 -27.68 6.76
CA ALA A 227 -0.60 -28.12 8.15
C ALA A 227 -0.26 -26.99 9.14
N ALA A 228 0.76 -26.18 8.85
CA ALA A 228 1.10 -25.01 9.65
C ALA A 228 -0.01 -23.94 9.60
N LEU A 229 -0.53 -23.66 8.41
CA LEU A 229 -1.61 -22.71 8.19
C LEU A 229 -2.89 -23.12 8.92
N ARG A 230 -3.31 -24.39 8.81
CA ARG A 230 -4.50 -24.91 9.52
C ARG A 230 -4.38 -24.75 11.03
N ARG A 231 -3.21 -25.05 11.60
CA ARG A 231 -2.98 -24.83 13.04
C ARG A 231 -3.12 -23.35 13.42
N ARG A 232 -2.59 -22.45 12.60
CA ARG A 232 -2.66 -20.99 12.83
C ARG A 232 -4.09 -20.47 12.75
N LEU A 233 -4.84 -20.85 11.71
CA LEU A 233 -6.23 -20.44 11.53
C LEU A 233 -7.13 -21.01 12.65
N ALA A 234 -6.92 -22.27 13.05
CA ALA A 234 -7.70 -22.88 14.14
C ALA A 234 -7.44 -22.20 15.50
N ALA A 235 -6.23 -21.68 15.71
CA ALA A 235 -5.87 -20.95 16.92
C ALA A 235 -6.19 -19.44 16.85
N ASP A 236 -6.83 -18.96 15.79
CA ASP A 236 -7.13 -17.54 15.59
C ASP A 236 -8.53 -17.17 16.10
N PRO A 237 -8.65 -16.55 17.29
CA PRO A 237 -9.96 -16.20 17.87
C PRO A 237 -10.66 -15.08 17.09
N LEU A 238 -9.90 -14.26 16.34
CA LEU A 238 -10.47 -13.18 15.54
C LEU A 238 -11.14 -13.74 14.29
N LEU A 239 -10.53 -14.75 13.67
CA LEU A 239 -11.15 -15.45 12.55
C LEU A 239 -12.45 -16.12 12.98
N ALA A 240 -12.47 -16.78 14.14
CA ALA A 240 -13.68 -17.39 14.68
C ALA A 240 -14.81 -16.35 14.89
N ALA A 241 -14.49 -15.17 15.42
CA ALA A 241 -15.44 -14.08 15.58
C ALA A 241 -15.96 -13.56 14.23
N LEU A 242 -15.09 -13.37 13.23
CA LEU A 242 -15.48 -12.93 11.89
C LEU A 242 -16.39 -13.94 11.19
N LEU A 243 -16.10 -15.24 11.31
CA LEU A 243 -16.96 -16.30 10.77
C LEU A 243 -18.29 -16.42 11.53
N ALA A 244 -18.36 -16.03 12.79
CA ALA A 244 -19.64 -15.89 13.49
C ALA A 244 -20.44 -14.72 12.92
N PHE A 245 -19.82 -13.53 12.75
CA PHE A 245 -20.49 -12.38 12.13
C PHE A 245 -21.04 -12.71 10.74
N ALA A 246 -20.28 -13.45 9.92
CA ALA A 246 -20.74 -13.86 8.59
C ALA A 246 -21.88 -14.88 8.62
N ARG A 247 -22.02 -15.68 9.68
CA ARG A 247 -23.15 -16.62 9.82
C ARG A 247 -24.42 -15.91 10.26
N ASP A 248 -24.27 -14.84 11.04
CA ASP A 248 -25.39 -14.07 11.60
C ASP A 248 -25.86 -12.93 10.67
N ASP A 249 -25.14 -12.66 9.58
CA ASP A 249 -25.46 -11.62 8.59
C ASP A 249 -26.18 -12.20 7.37
N ALA A 250 -27.23 -11.51 6.89
CA ALA A 250 -27.97 -11.88 5.68
C ALA A 250 -27.10 -11.84 4.41
N ASP A 251 -26.13 -10.92 4.34
CA ASP A 251 -25.17 -10.79 3.24
C ASP A 251 -23.92 -11.67 3.45
N GLY A 252 -23.91 -12.49 4.51
CA GLY A 252 -22.83 -13.44 4.78
C GLY A 252 -21.46 -12.77 4.95
N LEU A 253 -20.49 -13.19 4.13
CA LEU A 253 -19.16 -12.59 4.11
C LEU A 253 -19.15 -11.17 3.52
N ASP A 254 -20.15 -10.80 2.74
CA ASP A 254 -20.23 -9.47 2.12
C ASP A 254 -20.87 -8.41 3.05
N GLY A 255 -21.34 -8.85 4.22
CA GLY A 255 -21.77 -7.98 5.30
C GLY A 255 -20.71 -6.96 5.72
N ILE A 256 -21.16 -5.76 6.10
CA ILE A 256 -20.28 -4.62 6.41
C ILE A 256 -19.67 -4.77 7.81
N MET A 257 -18.37 -4.49 7.96
CA MET A 257 -17.74 -4.31 9.27
C MET A 257 -18.09 -2.93 9.84
N ASP A 258 -19.27 -2.85 10.46
CA ASP A 258 -19.74 -1.69 11.20
C ASP A 258 -18.95 -1.44 12.50
N THR A 259 -19.28 -0.36 13.19
CA THR A 259 -18.62 0.01 14.45
C THR A 259 -18.83 -1.03 15.54
N SER A 260 -20.01 -1.67 15.58
CA SER A 260 -20.36 -2.69 16.58
C SER A 260 -19.49 -3.94 16.43
N ARG A 261 -19.41 -4.49 15.21
CA ARG A 261 -18.55 -5.65 14.87
C ARG A 261 -17.08 -5.35 15.09
N LYS A 262 -16.63 -4.14 14.74
CA LYS A 262 -15.25 -3.70 15.01
C LYS A 262 -14.96 -3.67 16.52
N ALA A 263 -15.88 -3.16 17.33
CA ALA A 263 -15.73 -3.14 18.79
C ALA A 263 -15.71 -4.56 19.37
N ALA A 264 -16.63 -5.43 18.94
CA ALA A 264 -16.67 -6.84 19.34
C ALA A 264 -15.39 -7.59 18.95
N LEU A 265 -14.86 -7.34 17.74
CA LEU A 265 -13.59 -7.92 17.28
C LEU A 265 -12.40 -7.44 18.12
N ARG A 266 -12.36 -6.15 18.48
CA ARG A 266 -11.35 -5.59 19.39
C ARG A 266 -11.42 -6.23 20.78
N GLN A 267 -12.63 -6.43 21.32
CA GLN A 267 -12.82 -7.08 22.60
C GLN A 267 -12.41 -8.57 22.56
N ALA A 268 -12.66 -9.26 21.45
CA ALA A 268 -12.13 -10.61 21.23
C ALA A 268 -10.59 -10.63 21.19
N ALA A 269 -9.97 -9.64 20.54
CA ALA A 269 -8.51 -9.50 20.52
C ALA A 269 -7.92 -9.31 21.92
N LEU A 270 -8.54 -8.44 22.74
CA LEU A 270 -8.11 -8.17 24.11
C LEU A 270 -8.24 -9.42 24.98
N ARG A 271 -9.38 -10.10 24.97
CA ARG A 271 -9.57 -11.36 25.71
C ARG A 271 -8.54 -12.43 25.32
N ALA A 272 -8.26 -12.55 24.03
CA ALA A 272 -7.25 -13.48 23.53
C ALA A 272 -5.83 -13.11 23.98
N LEU A 273 -5.51 -11.82 24.00
CA LEU A 273 -4.24 -11.31 24.52
C LEU A 273 -4.12 -11.63 26.01
N GLU A 274 -5.12 -11.29 26.81
CA GLU A 274 -5.15 -11.54 28.26
C GLU A 274 -4.95 -13.02 28.58
N ALA A 275 -5.72 -13.91 27.94
CA ALA A 275 -5.60 -15.35 28.14
C ALA A 275 -4.19 -15.86 27.80
N ARG A 276 -3.62 -15.42 26.67
CA ARG A 276 -2.25 -15.80 26.28
C ARG A 276 -1.22 -15.22 27.22
N PHE A 277 -1.35 -13.95 27.59
CA PHE A 277 -0.44 -13.24 28.48
C PHE A 277 -0.38 -13.92 29.85
N ALA A 278 -1.52 -14.32 30.41
CA ALA A 278 -1.61 -15.02 31.69
C ALA A 278 -0.84 -16.36 31.69
N THR A 279 -0.75 -17.04 30.55
CA THR A 279 -0.02 -18.34 30.43
C THR A 279 1.49 -18.18 30.23
N LEU A 280 1.98 -16.97 29.95
CA LEU A 280 3.41 -16.75 29.69
C LEU A 280 4.22 -16.71 30.99
N PRO A 281 5.49 -17.16 30.96
CA PRO A 281 6.43 -16.92 32.06
C PRO A 281 6.57 -15.43 32.34
N ARG A 282 6.76 -15.05 33.61
CA ARG A 282 6.89 -13.63 34.04
C ARG A 282 7.93 -12.84 33.26
N ALA A 283 9.07 -13.46 32.93
CA ALA A 283 10.10 -12.82 32.10
C ALA A 283 9.57 -12.41 30.71
N ARG A 284 8.82 -13.30 30.05
CA ARG A 284 8.21 -13.02 28.74
C ARG A 284 7.07 -12.03 28.83
N GLN A 285 6.31 -12.04 29.93
CA GLN A 285 5.30 -11.01 30.19
C GLN A 285 5.94 -9.62 30.25
N ALA A 286 7.03 -9.47 31.00
CA ALA A 286 7.76 -8.22 31.12
C ALA A 286 8.33 -7.74 29.77
N GLU A 287 8.95 -8.64 28.99
CA GLU A 287 9.46 -8.32 27.65
C GLU A 287 8.36 -7.81 26.71
N LEU A 288 7.18 -8.44 26.73
CA LEU A 288 6.05 -8.02 25.89
C LEU A 288 5.50 -6.65 26.30
N VAL A 289 5.33 -6.42 27.60
CA VAL A 289 4.89 -5.12 28.11
C VAL A 289 5.90 -4.03 27.72
N PHE A 290 7.20 -4.31 27.89
CA PHE A 290 8.26 -3.40 27.49
C PHE A 290 8.23 -3.10 25.98
N ALA A 291 8.12 -4.12 25.13
CA ALA A 291 8.02 -3.95 23.68
C ALA A 291 6.77 -3.15 23.26
N MET A 292 5.63 -3.35 23.94
CA MET A 292 4.42 -2.56 23.72
C MET A 292 4.63 -1.09 24.11
N ILE A 293 5.34 -0.83 25.21
CA ILE A 293 5.68 0.52 25.66
C ILE A 293 6.59 1.22 24.65
N GLU A 294 7.64 0.54 24.16
CA GLU A 294 8.56 1.10 23.15
C GLU A 294 7.84 1.46 21.84
N GLN A 295 6.92 0.60 21.38
CA GLN A 295 6.13 0.85 20.19
C GLN A 295 5.10 1.97 20.38
N SER A 296 4.73 2.25 21.64
CA SER A 296 3.75 3.26 22.02
C SER A 296 4.34 4.63 22.29
N ALA A 297 5.52 4.99 21.73
CA ALA A 297 6.33 6.18 22.06
C ALA A 297 5.60 7.53 22.27
N ALA A 298 4.35 7.69 21.83
CA ALA A 298 3.49 8.85 22.09
C ALA A 298 2.60 8.76 23.35
N ALA A 299 2.54 7.62 24.05
CA ALA A 299 1.57 7.32 25.13
C ALA A 299 2.24 6.77 26.42
N THR A 300 3.57 6.73 26.50
CA THR A 300 4.30 6.20 27.67
C THR A 300 3.87 6.86 28.98
N GLY A 301 3.62 8.17 28.98
CA GLY A 301 3.14 8.88 30.18
C GLY A 301 1.74 8.46 30.63
N GLU A 302 0.84 8.10 29.70
CA GLU A 302 -0.49 7.58 30.01
C GLU A 302 -0.43 6.15 30.56
N VAL A 303 0.45 5.32 30.00
CA VAL A 303 0.71 3.96 30.49
C VAL A 303 1.28 3.99 31.92
N VAL A 304 2.28 4.84 32.18
CA VAL A 304 2.87 5.00 33.51
C VAL A 304 1.84 5.52 34.50
N ARG A 305 1.02 6.53 34.12
CA ARG A 305 -0.07 7.03 34.96
C ARG A 305 -1.07 5.94 35.31
N ASN A 306 -1.51 5.15 34.33
CA ASN A 306 -2.48 4.08 34.57
C ASN A 306 -1.89 2.95 35.41
N LEU A 307 -0.62 2.57 35.19
CA LEU A 307 0.08 1.62 36.03
C LEU A 307 0.20 2.13 37.47
N LEU A 308 0.53 3.41 37.66
CA LEU A 308 0.58 4.03 38.98
C LEU A 308 -0.79 3.98 39.67
N MET A 309 -1.87 4.37 38.98
CA MET A 309 -3.23 4.30 39.52
C MET A 309 -3.67 2.88 39.90
N LEU A 310 -3.14 1.86 39.22
CA LEU A 310 -3.45 0.45 39.48
C LEU A 310 -2.55 -0.20 40.56
N THR A 311 -1.41 0.42 40.89
CA THR A 311 -0.39 -0.14 41.80
C THR A 311 -0.16 0.70 43.05
N ALA A 312 -0.63 1.95 43.06
CA ALA A 312 -0.62 2.78 44.25
C ALA A 312 -1.62 2.20 45.26
N PRO A 313 -1.21 1.92 46.51
CA PRO A 313 -2.15 1.68 47.58
C PRO A 313 -3.04 2.92 47.77
N ASP A 314 -4.30 2.72 48.17
CA ASP A 314 -5.29 3.81 48.39
C ASP A 314 -4.81 4.92 49.36
N HIS A 315 -3.72 4.68 50.08
CA HIS A 315 -3.03 5.66 50.90
C HIS A 315 -1.53 5.70 50.56
N ASP A 316 -1.06 6.94 50.36
CA ASP A 316 0.33 7.40 50.21
C ASP A 316 0.87 7.59 48.80
N SER A 317 1.14 8.88 48.52
CA SER A 317 1.88 9.35 47.35
C SER A 317 3.27 8.73 47.32
N PRO A 318 3.70 8.11 46.22
CA PRO A 318 4.99 7.43 46.18
C PRO A 318 6.15 8.43 46.14
N ALA A 319 7.21 8.10 46.88
CA ALA A 319 8.38 8.94 47.18
C ALA A 319 9.19 9.46 45.96
N TRP A 320 8.85 9.08 44.73
CA TRP A 320 9.48 9.58 43.51
C TRP A 320 8.85 10.88 42.98
N ALA A 321 7.75 11.37 43.56
CA ALA A 321 7.04 12.58 43.12
C ALA A 321 7.75 13.91 43.49
N VAL A 322 8.98 13.88 44.02
CA VAL A 322 9.73 15.06 44.50
C VAL A 322 11.06 15.26 43.75
N ALA A 323 11.25 14.67 42.57
CA ALA A 323 12.45 14.91 41.74
C ALA A 323 12.09 15.36 40.33
#